data_AF-X0V8S7-F1
#
_entry.id   AF-X0V8S7-F1
#
_cell.length_a   1.000
_cell.length_b   1.000
_cell.length_c   1.000
_cell.angle_alpha   90.00
_cell.angle_beta   90.00
_cell.angle_gamma   90.00
#
_symmetry.space_group_name_H-M   'P 1'
#
loop_
_entity.id
_entity.type
_entity.pdbx_description
1 polymer ?
#
loop_
_entity_poly.entity_id
_entity_poly.type
_entity_poly.pdbx_seq_one_letter_code
_entity_poly.pdbx_strand_id
1 'polypeptide(L)'
;QIDLAENCLLSFWEWGKGHKIEVIMAEAQLVSSQYGYGGTIDCYCKLDGIDTLLDFKTGKAIYPEMLYQLAAYEQLLSEDNHLVGMTRILRIGRDDNEGFEERLVDDTTKHFELFKHCLAIYNLQKEIKGNK
;
A
#
# COMPACT_ATOMS: atom_id res chain seq x y z
N GLN A 1 -16.47 -16.98 7.17
CA GLN A 1 -16.08 -15.82 6.31
C GLN A 1 -16.45 -14.51 6.98
N ILE A 2 -17.61 -14.42 7.65
CA ILE A 2 -18.01 -13.29 8.50
C ILE A 2 -17.05 -13.14 9.70
N ASP A 3 -16.83 -14.21 10.47
CA ASP A 3 -15.99 -14.18 11.68
C ASP A 3 -14.54 -13.73 11.41
N LEU A 4 -13.97 -14.14 10.28
CA LEU A 4 -12.62 -13.73 9.86
C LEU A 4 -12.53 -12.24 9.55
N ALA A 5 -13.59 -11.67 8.98
CA ALA A 5 -13.66 -10.24 8.68
C ALA A 5 -13.86 -9.42 9.97
N GLU A 6 -14.65 -9.94 10.91
CA GLU A 6 -14.83 -9.35 12.23
C GLU A 6 -13.51 -9.29 13.01
N ASN A 7 -12.73 -10.37 13.00
CA ASN A 7 -11.41 -10.41 13.65
C ASN A 7 -10.42 -9.40 13.05
N CYS A 8 -10.41 -9.24 11.72
CA CYS A 8 -9.60 -8.22 11.05
C CYS A 8 -10.01 -6.80 11.49
N LEU A 9 -11.32 -6.54 11.59
CA LEU A 9 -11.84 -5.24 11.99
C LEU A 9 -11.52 -4.91 13.45
N LEU A 10 -11.70 -5.87 14.36
CA LEU A 10 -11.35 -5.71 15.76
C LEU A 10 -9.85 -5.39 15.92
N SER A 11 -8.99 -6.12 15.21
CA SER A 11 -7.54 -5.88 15.22
C SER A 11 -7.17 -4.48 14.70
N PHE A 12 -7.82 -4.03 13.62
CA PHE A 12 -7.65 -2.66 13.14
C PHE A 12 -8.13 -1.62 14.15
N TRP A 13 -9.26 -1.84 14.83
CA TRP A 13 -9.74 -0.94 15.87
C TRP A 13 -8.81 -0.89 17.07
N GLU A 14 -8.26 -2.01 17.52
CA GLU A 14 -7.25 -2.03 18.59
C GLU A 14 -6.01 -1.23 18.21
N TRP A 15 -5.52 -1.38 16.98
CA TRP A 15 -4.42 -0.55 16.45
C TRP A 15 -4.82 0.94 16.43
N GLY A 16 -6.01 1.25 15.92
CA GLY A 16 -6.51 2.61 15.78
C GLY A 16 -6.71 3.36 17.11
N LYS A 17 -6.94 2.67 18.24
CA LYS A 17 -7.08 3.32 19.57
C LYS A 17 -5.86 4.13 19.98
N GLY A 18 -4.67 3.77 19.48
CA GLY A 18 -3.42 4.48 19.77
C GLY A 18 -3.16 5.70 18.89
N HIS A 19 -3.98 5.93 17.87
CA HIS A 19 -3.71 6.89 16.81
C HIS A 19 -4.86 7.86 16.56
N LYS A 20 -4.53 9.09 16.22
CA LYS A 20 -5.49 10.03 15.63
C LYS A 20 -5.44 9.88 14.11
N ILE A 21 -6.51 9.34 13.52
CA ILE A 21 -6.60 9.06 12.08
C ILE A 21 -7.63 9.99 11.45
N GLU A 22 -7.21 10.80 10.48
CA GLU A 22 -8.11 11.60 9.63
C GLU A 22 -7.94 11.15 8.18
N VAL A 23 -8.90 10.37 7.66
CA VAL A 23 -8.84 9.84 6.29
C VAL A 23 -9.02 10.97 5.27
N ILE A 24 -8.12 11.04 4.29
CA ILE A 24 -8.16 12.00 3.18
C ILE A 24 -8.66 11.32 1.91
N MET A 25 -8.12 10.14 1.60
CA MET A 25 -8.55 9.28 0.49
C MET A 25 -8.59 7.81 0.93
N ALA A 26 -9.56 7.07 0.42
CA ALA A 26 -9.66 5.63 0.56
C ALA A 26 -10.15 5.03 -0.75
N GLU A 27 -9.56 3.90 -1.17
CA GLU A 27 -9.86 3.22 -2.44
C GLU A 27 -9.77 4.15 -3.67
N ALA A 28 -8.83 5.10 -3.66
CA ALA A 28 -8.68 6.10 -4.71
C ALA A 28 -7.93 5.52 -5.92
N GLN A 29 -8.54 5.60 -7.10
CA GLN A 29 -7.92 5.14 -8.34
C GLN A 29 -7.10 6.26 -8.98
N LEU A 30 -5.80 6.03 -9.12
CA LEU A 30 -4.85 6.98 -9.71
C LEU A 30 -4.10 6.34 -10.88
N VAL A 31 -3.62 7.19 -11.78
CA VAL A 31 -2.82 6.78 -12.94
C VAL A 31 -1.54 7.60 -13.02
N SER A 32 -0.43 6.92 -13.27
CA SER A 32 0.84 7.55 -13.61
C SER A 32 0.92 7.68 -15.12
N SER A 33 0.75 8.92 -15.61
CA SER A 33 0.97 9.21 -17.03
C SER A 33 2.46 9.17 -17.38
N GLN A 34 3.33 9.43 -16.41
CA GLN A 34 4.78 9.44 -16.61
C GLN A 34 5.34 8.03 -16.84
N TYR A 35 4.88 7.04 -16.06
CA TYR A 35 5.42 5.69 -16.08
C TYR A 35 4.47 4.67 -16.71
N GLY A 36 3.22 5.03 -17.00
CA GLY A 36 2.27 4.21 -17.74
C GLY A 36 1.69 3.05 -16.92
N TYR A 37 1.36 3.29 -15.65
CA TYR A 37 0.67 2.32 -14.79
C TYR A 37 -0.45 3.01 -13.99
N GLY A 38 -1.34 2.22 -13.38
CA GLY A 38 -2.36 2.71 -12.47
C GLY A 38 -2.45 1.84 -11.22
N GLY A 39 -3.12 2.35 -10.20
CA GLY A 39 -3.28 1.67 -8.92
C GLY A 39 -4.49 2.19 -8.15
N THR A 40 -4.93 1.40 -7.17
CA THR A 40 -5.94 1.80 -6.21
C THR A 40 -5.26 1.96 -4.86
N ILE A 41 -5.21 3.19 -4.35
CA ILE A 41 -4.64 3.50 -3.05
C ILE A 41 -5.62 3.02 -1.97
N ASP A 42 -5.16 2.11 -1.11
CA ASP A 42 -5.96 1.60 0.03
C ASP A 42 -6.42 2.76 0.93
N CYS A 43 -5.46 3.52 1.49
CA CYS A 43 -5.74 4.66 2.35
C CYS A 43 -4.60 5.69 2.32
N TYR A 44 -4.95 6.96 2.16
CA TYR A 44 -4.08 8.10 2.41
C TYR A 44 -4.76 8.98 3.46
N CYS A 45 -4.09 9.23 4.57
CA CYS A 45 -4.67 9.84 5.75
C CYS A 45 -3.66 10.70 6.49
N LYS A 46 -4.15 11.56 7.38
CA LYS A 46 -3.33 12.21 8.39
C LYS A 46 -3.31 11.33 9.64
N LEU A 47 -2.19 10.65 9.86
CA LEU A 47 -1.94 9.78 11.01
C LEU A 47 -1.09 10.54 12.03
N ASP A 48 -1.66 10.85 13.19
CA ASP A 48 -1.03 11.65 14.25
C ASP A 48 -0.45 12.99 13.75
N GLY A 49 -1.13 13.60 12.77
CA GLY A 49 -0.72 14.87 12.17
C GLY A 49 0.19 14.75 10.94
N ILE A 50 0.66 13.55 10.59
CA ILE A 50 1.56 13.29 9.45
C ILE A 50 0.76 12.71 8.28
N ASP A 51 0.92 13.30 7.09
CA ASP A 51 0.33 12.78 5.85
C ASP A 51 0.97 11.42 5.51
N THR A 52 0.17 10.37 5.56
CA THR A 52 0.62 8.97 5.59
C THR A 52 -0.09 8.15 4.53
N LEU A 53 0.68 7.43 3.72
CA LEU A 53 0.18 6.36 2.87
C LEU A 53 0.13 5.06 3.69
N LEU A 54 -1.07 4.50 3.85
CA LEU A 54 -1.34 3.29 4.62
C LEU A 54 -1.88 2.19 3.70
N ASP A 55 -1.16 1.07 3.63
CA ASP A 55 -1.53 -0.11 2.84
C ASP A 55 -1.88 -1.28 3.78
N PHE A 56 -3.06 -1.87 3.57
CA PHE A 56 -3.58 -2.91 4.46
C PHE A 56 -3.35 -4.30 3.89
N LYS A 57 -2.78 -5.20 4.68
CA LYS A 57 -2.50 -6.57 4.27
C LYS A 57 -3.09 -7.56 5.25
N THR A 58 -3.77 -8.60 4.75
CA THR A 58 -4.25 -9.70 5.60
C THR A 58 -3.40 -10.96 5.47
N GLY A 59 -2.25 -10.90 4.77
CA GLY A 59 -1.40 -12.07 4.49
C GLY A 59 -0.73 -12.67 5.73
N LYS A 60 0.06 -13.74 5.54
CA LYS A 60 0.81 -14.39 6.64
C LYS A 60 2.00 -13.57 7.15
N ALA A 61 2.56 -12.71 6.31
CA ALA A 61 3.72 -11.88 6.59
C ALA A 61 3.74 -10.68 5.64
N ILE A 62 4.59 -9.71 5.95
CA ILE A 62 4.94 -8.64 5.02
C ILE A 62 6.04 -9.15 4.08
N TYR A 63 5.72 -9.23 2.78
CA TYR A 63 6.66 -9.68 1.74
C TYR A 63 7.33 -8.49 1.04
N PRO A 64 8.56 -8.65 0.51
CA PRO A 64 9.29 -7.56 -0.15
C PRO A 64 8.52 -6.87 -1.27
N GLU A 65 7.73 -7.61 -2.04
CA GLU A 65 6.95 -7.09 -3.17
C GLU A 65 5.87 -6.09 -2.74
N MET A 66 5.39 -6.19 -1.49
CA MET A 66 4.44 -5.22 -0.93
C MET A 66 5.09 -3.84 -0.78
N LEU A 67 6.41 -3.77 -0.56
CA LEU A 67 7.14 -2.50 -0.51
C LEU A 67 7.26 -1.86 -1.90
N TYR A 68 7.34 -2.68 -2.96
CA TYR A 68 7.38 -2.18 -4.34
C TYR A 68 6.03 -1.58 -4.72
N GLN A 69 4.94 -2.23 -4.30
CA GLN A 69 3.58 -1.69 -4.44
C GLN A 69 3.42 -0.37 -3.69
N LEU A 70 3.83 -0.33 -2.41
CA LEU A 70 3.76 0.89 -1.58
C LEU A 70 4.52 2.06 -2.21
N ALA A 71 5.71 1.80 -2.74
CA ALA A 71 6.52 2.82 -3.43
C ALA A 71 5.86 3.33 -4.72
N ALA A 72 5.20 2.44 -5.48
CA ALA A 72 4.43 2.84 -6.66
C ALA A 72 3.21 3.70 -6.27
N TYR A 73 2.55 3.37 -5.17
CA TYR A 73 1.42 4.15 -4.66
C TYR A 73 1.83 5.53 -4.17
N GLU A 74 2.98 5.66 -3.51
CA GLU A 74 3.55 6.95 -3.15
C GLU A 74 3.86 7.80 -4.39
N GLN A 75 4.41 7.19 -5.45
CA GLN A 75 4.63 7.90 -6.71
C GLN A 75 3.31 8.38 -7.35
N LEU A 76 2.24 7.57 -7.32
CA LEU A 76 0.92 7.99 -7.81
C LEU A 76 0.38 9.20 -7.04
N LEU A 77 0.49 9.19 -5.71
CA LEU A 77 0.11 10.31 -4.87
C LEU A 77 0.93 11.56 -5.19
N SER A 78 2.24 11.41 -5.38
CA SER A 78 3.14 12.50 -5.77
C SER A 78 2.75 13.13 -7.11
N GLU A 79 2.44 12.32 -8.14
CA GLU A 79 1.95 12.80 -9.43
C GLU A 79 0.60 13.51 -9.32
N ASP A 80 -0.24 13.11 -8.36
CA ASP A 80 -1.52 13.74 -8.04
C ASP A 80 -1.39 14.93 -7.06
N ASN A 81 -0.16 15.43 -6.83
CA ASN A 81 0.16 16.57 -5.95
C ASN A 81 -0.11 16.36 -4.45
N HIS A 82 -0.06 15.12 -3.98
CA HIS A 82 -0.14 14.76 -2.57
C HIS A 82 1.25 14.44 -2.01
N LEU A 83 1.61 15.09 -0.90
CA LEU A 83 2.86 14.84 -0.20
C LEU A 83 2.70 13.65 0.75
N VAL A 84 3.66 12.73 0.74
CA VAL A 84 3.68 11.61 1.67
C VAL A 84 4.83 11.85 2.65
N GLY A 85 4.50 12.07 3.91
CA GLY A 85 5.47 12.23 5.00
C GLY A 85 5.88 10.90 5.63
N MET A 86 5.05 9.86 5.47
CA MET A 86 5.32 8.51 5.95
C MET A 86 4.61 7.48 5.08
N THR A 87 5.25 6.34 4.83
CA THR A 87 4.59 5.16 4.28
C THR A 87 4.55 4.04 5.31
N ARG A 88 3.41 3.33 5.36
CA ARG A 88 3.17 2.25 6.33
C ARG A 88 2.43 1.09 5.68
N ILE A 89 2.91 -0.12 5.91
CA ILE A 89 2.13 -1.34 5.71
C ILE A 89 1.62 -1.80 7.06
N LEU A 90 0.30 -1.98 7.17
CA LEU A 90 -0.33 -2.61 8.32
C LEU A 90 -0.81 -4.01 7.92
N ARG A 91 -0.11 -5.02 8.43
CA ARG A 91 -0.52 -6.41 8.30
C ARG A 91 -1.42 -6.79 9.45
N ILE A 92 -2.66 -7.16 9.15
CA ILE A 92 -3.69 -7.57 10.10
C ILE A 92 -3.79 -9.10 10.05
N GLY A 93 -3.61 -9.76 11.20
CA GLY A 93 -3.80 -11.19 11.34
C GLY A 93 -5.24 -11.63 11.08
N ARG A 94 -5.40 -12.87 10.60
CA ARG A 94 -6.72 -13.39 10.20
C ARG A 94 -7.45 -14.09 11.35
N ASP A 95 -6.74 -14.54 12.38
CA ASP A 95 -7.31 -15.22 13.54
C ASP A 95 -6.68 -14.72 14.85
N ASP A 96 -7.25 -15.12 15.97
CA ASP A 96 -6.89 -14.63 17.32
C ASP A 96 -5.44 -14.96 17.73
N ASN A 97 -4.77 -15.89 17.04
CA ASN A 97 -3.37 -16.23 17.27
C ASN A 97 -2.42 -15.41 16.38
N GLU A 98 -2.94 -14.75 15.36
CA GLU A 98 -2.18 -13.90 14.46
C GLU A 98 -2.35 -12.43 14.90
N GLY A 99 -1.31 -11.84 15.50
CA GLY A 99 -1.31 -10.41 15.82
C GLY A 99 -1.22 -9.50 14.59
N PHE A 100 -1.08 -8.20 14.81
CA PHE A 100 -0.74 -7.25 13.74
C PHE A 100 0.78 -7.07 13.63
N GLU A 101 1.25 -6.81 12.41
CA GLU A 101 2.62 -6.43 12.11
C GLU A 101 2.59 -5.10 11.37
N GLU A 102 3.46 -4.18 11.76
CA GLU A 102 3.61 -2.90 11.08
C GLU A 102 5.00 -2.78 10.48
N ARG A 103 5.06 -2.18 9.30
CA ARG A 103 6.31 -1.80 8.67
C ARG A 103 6.24 -0.36 8.21
N LEU A 104 7.04 0.48 8.86
CA LEU A 104 7.29 1.85 8.43
C LEU A 104 8.46 1.85 7.44
N VAL A 105 8.33 2.67 6.40
CA VAL A 105 9.36 2.81 5.37
C VAL A 105 9.55 4.29 5.08
N ASP A 106 10.71 4.81 5.49
CA ASP A 106 11.02 6.24 5.35
C ASP A 106 11.56 6.57 3.95
N ASP A 107 12.25 5.63 3.30
CA ASP A 107 12.79 5.78 1.95
C ASP A 107 12.33 4.64 1.04
N THR A 108 11.46 4.98 0.11
CA THR A 108 10.90 4.05 -0.89
C THR A 108 11.64 4.10 -2.22
N THR A 109 12.68 4.93 -2.37
CA THR A 109 13.33 5.19 -3.66
C THR A 109 13.80 3.91 -4.35
N LYS A 110 14.50 3.03 -3.63
CA LYS A 110 14.97 1.74 -4.18
C LYS A 110 13.84 0.76 -4.44
N HIS A 111 12.77 0.82 -3.66
CA HIS A 111 11.57 0.02 -3.90
C HIS A 111 10.83 0.48 -5.17
N PHE A 112 10.80 1.78 -5.44
CA PHE A 112 10.25 2.32 -6.69
C PHE A 112 11.11 1.95 -7.91
N GLU A 113 12.44 1.95 -7.79
CA GLU A 113 13.32 1.43 -8.85
C GLU A 113 13.04 -0.04 -9.16
N LEU A 114 12.90 -0.87 -8.12
CA LEU A 114 12.51 -2.29 -8.28
C LEU A 114 11.15 -2.42 -8.95
N PHE A 115 10.16 -1.62 -8.54
CA PHE A 115 8.85 -1.58 -9.19
C PHE A 115 8.95 -1.27 -10.68
N LYS A 116 9.75 -0.27 -11.08
CA LYS A 116 9.95 0.07 -12.49
C LYS A 116 10.57 -1.08 -13.28
N HIS A 117 11.49 -1.84 -12.70
CA HIS A 117 12.02 -3.05 -13.34
C HIS A 117 10.93 -4.12 -13.51
N CYS A 118 10.08 -4.35 -12.51
CA CYS A 118 8.93 -5.24 -12.64
C CYS A 118 7.95 -4.78 -13.72
N LEU A 119 7.66 -3.47 -13.80
CA LEU A 119 6.80 -2.88 -14.81
C LEU A 119 7.38 -3.07 -16.23
N ALA A 120 8.68 -2.86 -16.40
CA ALA A 120 9.35 -3.11 -17.67
C ALA A 120 9.26 -4.58 -18.10
N ILE A 121 9.49 -5.52 -17.17
CA ILE A 121 9.31 -6.96 -17.42
C ILE A 121 7.87 -7.26 -17.84
N TYR A 122 6.88 -6.72 -17.12
CA TYR A 122 5.46 -6.90 -17.44
C TYR A 122 5.13 -6.41 -18.87
N ASN A 123 5.62 -5.23 -19.24
CA ASN A 123 5.40 -4.66 -20.57
C ASN A 123 6.03 -5.53 -21.67
N LEU A 124 7.27 -5.98 -21.50
CA LEU A 124 7.93 -6.91 -22.43
C LEU A 124 7.15 -8.23 -22.58
N GLN A 125 6.64 -8.79 -21.47
CA GLN A 125 5.82 -9.99 -21.51
C GLN A 125 4.50 -9.77 -22.28
N LYS A 126 3.89 -8.59 -22.15
CA LYS A 126 2.68 -8.22 -22.88
C LYS A 126 2.94 -8.13 -24.39
N GLU A 127 4.06 -7.54 -24.80
CA GLU A 127 4.47 -7.47 -26.22
C GLU A 127 4.69 -8.88 -26.81
N ILE A 128 5.40 -9.77 -26.11
CA ILE A 128 5.64 -11.14 -26.57
C ILE A 128 4.31 -11.90 -26.75
N LYS A 129 3.34 -11.70 -25.85
CA LYS A 129 2.01 -12.34 -25.94
C LYS A 129 1.14 -11.72 -27.03
N GLY A 130 1.22 -10.42 -27.24
CA GLY A 130 0.45 -9.69 -28.25
C GLY A 130 0.97 -9.84 -29.68
N ASN A 131 2.22 -10.31 -29.86
CA ASN A 131 2.82 -10.64 -31.14
C ASN A 131 2.53 -12.09 -31.60
N LYS A 132 1.52 -12.75 -31.02
CA LYS A 132 0.93 -14.00 -31.52
C LYS A 132 -0.41 -13.72 -32.17
#